data_AF-A0A2N6G631-F1
#
_entry.id   AF-A0A2N6G631-F1
#
_cell.length_a   1.000
_cell.length_b   1.000
_cell.length_c   1.000
_cell.angle_alpha   90.00
_cell.angle_beta   90.00
_cell.angle_gamma   90.00
#
_symmetry.space_group_name_H-M   'P 1'
#
loop_
_entity.id
_entity.type
_entity.pdbx_description
1 polymer ?
#
loop_
_entity_poly.entity_id
_entity_poly.type
_entity_poly.pdbx_seq_one_letter_code
_entity_poly.pdbx_strand_id
1 'polypeptide(L)'
;MGKSTFNLFKNLTIKVDLDNNIIKANSAFLKFINKNIEDVLGKKESDFFKQLNLSNNSKQILDETIEINKEIYYFKIKRVLVKKINKEPYIKIIRRNITEFKKYSVLYDDHKNLLKYIATAKPIEFILDEIIKSVEKRNNNMICSILLLDESKQKLIKGAAPSLPEFYNEKLNGM
;
A
#
# COMPACT_ATOMS: atom_id res chain seq x y z
N MET A 1 -1.47 -2.65 -39.14
CA MET A 1 -2.05 -3.23 -37.90
C MET A 1 -1.17 -2.89 -36.71
N GLY A 2 -1.49 -1.83 -35.97
CA GLY A 2 -0.66 -1.35 -34.86
C GLY A 2 -0.85 -2.20 -33.61
N LYS A 3 0.19 -2.95 -33.19
CA LYS A 3 0.26 -3.61 -31.88
C LYS A 3 -0.01 -2.55 -30.81
N SER A 4 -1.19 -2.65 -30.20
CA SER A 4 -1.72 -1.65 -29.30
C SER A 4 -0.87 -1.58 -28.03
N THR A 5 -0.08 -0.51 -27.88
CA THR A 5 0.68 -0.14 -26.67
C THR A 5 -0.17 -0.07 -25.39
N PHE A 6 -1.49 -0.13 -25.55
CA PHE A 6 -2.49 -0.18 -24.49
C PHE A 6 -2.40 -1.44 -23.61
N ASN A 7 -1.94 -2.57 -24.14
CA ASN A 7 -1.77 -3.83 -23.39
C ASN A 7 -0.32 -4.12 -22.98
N LEU A 8 0.64 -3.25 -23.34
CA LEU A 8 2.07 -3.50 -23.04
C LEU A 8 2.45 -3.22 -21.58
N PHE A 9 1.61 -2.51 -20.81
CA PHE A 9 1.93 -2.09 -19.44
C PHE A 9 1.01 -2.79 -18.43
N LYS A 10 1.58 -3.23 -17.30
CA LYS A 10 0.85 -3.77 -16.13
C LYS A 10 -0.11 -2.75 -15.47
N ASN A 11 -0.07 -1.49 -15.89
CA ASN A 11 -0.93 -0.44 -15.37
C ASN A 11 -2.39 -0.68 -15.78
N LEU A 12 -3.32 -0.46 -14.86
CA LEU A 12 -4.74 -0.50 -15.18
C LEU A 12 -5.05 0.75 -16.01
N THR A 13 -5.46 0.55 -17.26
CA THR A 13 -5.67 1.67 -18.18
C THR A 13 -7.06 1.59 -18.78
N ILE A 14 -7.80 2.68 -18.63
CA ILE A 14 -9.10 2.86 -19.28
C ILE A 14 -9.12 4.17 -20.08
N LYS A 15 -10.06 4.23 -21.01
CA LYS A 15 -10.47 5.44 -21.69
C LYS A 15 -11.94 5.65 -21.38
N VAL A 16 -12.27 6.87 -20.99
CA VAL A 16 -13.65 7.29 -20.76
C VAL A 16 -14.00 8.45 -21.68
N ASP A 17 -15.27 8.58 -22.03
CA ASP A 17 -15.80 9.78 -22.68
C ASP A 17 -15.80 10.97 -21.70
N LEU A 18 -16.37 12.12 -22.12
CA LEU A 18 -16.46 13.29 -21.26
C LEU A 18 -17.48 13.14 -20.12
N ASP A 19 -18.39 12.17 -20.23
CA ASP A 19 -19.41 11.85 -19.22
C ASP A 19 -18.94 10.77 -18.23
N ASN A 20 -17.66 10.38 -18.31
CA ASN A 20 -16.99 9.33 -17.53
C ASN A 20 -17.47 7.89 -17.81
N ASN A 21 -18.12 7.63 -18.94
CA ASN A 21 -18.46 6.27 -19.35
C ASN A 21 -17.26 5.57 -19.99
N ILE A 22 -17.03 4.31 -19.64
CA ILE A 22 -15.90 3.55 -20.16
C ILE A 22 -16.11 3.22 -21.65
N ILE A 23 -15.24 3.74 -22.50
CA ILE A 23 -15.23 3.46 -23.94
C ILE A 23 -14.21 2.37 -24.31
N LYS A 24 -13.13 2.20 -23.52
CA LYS A 24 -12.13 1.12 -23.67
C LYS A 24 -11.47 0.79 -22.34
N ALA A 25 -11.18 -0.47 -22.09
CA ALA A 25 -10.38 -0.95 -20.96
C ALA A 25 -9.31 -1.94 -21.42
N ASN A 26 -8.11 -1.88 -20.82
CA ASN A 26 -7.03 -2.81 -21.14
C ASN A 26 -7.20 -4.14 -20.39
N SER A 27 -6.47 -5.17 -20.81
CA SER A 27 -6.58 -6.50 -20.20
C SER A 27 -6.18 -6.51 -18.72
N ALA A 28 -5.24 -5.66 -18.31
CA ALA A 28 -4.83 -5.53 -16.91
C ALA A 28 -6.00 -5.05 -16.03
N PHE A 29 -6.74 -4.02 -16.48
CA PHE A 29 -7.94 -3.53 -15.80
C PHE A 29 -9.01 -4.62 -15.69
N LEU A 30 -9.36 -5.26 -16.81
CA LEU A 30 -10.40 -6.30 -16.87
C LEU A 30 -10.10 -7.48 -15.95
N LYS A 31 -8.85 -7.96 -15.95
CA LYS A 31 -8.38 -9.00 -15.03
C LYS A 31 -8.46 -8.56 -13.57
N PHE A 32 -8.09 -7.31 -13.28
CA PHE A 32 -8.08 -6.79 -11.92
C PHE A 32 -9.49 -6.70 -11.30
N ILE A 33 -10.49 -6.32 -12.10
CA ILE A 33 -11.90 -6.29 -11.65
C ILE A 33 -12.64 -7.60 -11.87
N ASN A 34 -11.98 -8.61 -12.46
CA ASN A 34 -12.55 -9.90 -12.83
C ASN A 34 -13.84 -9.78 -13.68
N LYS A 35 -13.80 -8.99 -14.76
CA LYS A 35 -14.92 -8.76 -15.69
C LYS A 35 -14.48 -8.80 -17.14
N ASN A 36 -15.44 -9.06 -18.03
CA ASN A 36 -15.22 -8.95 -19.46
C ASN A 36 -15.44 -7.51 -19.94
N ILE A 37 -14.96 -7.20 -21.14
CA ILE A 37 -15.10 -5.85 -21.71
C ILE A 37 -16.58 -5.46 -21.88
N GLU A 38 -17.44 -6.41 -22.25
CA GLU A 38 -18.88 -6.21 -22.46
C GLU A 38 -19.60 -5.78 -21.16
N ASP A 39 -19.14 -6.26 -20.00
CA ASP A 39 -19.71 -5.90 -18.70
C ASP A 39 -19.37 -4.47 -18.26
N VAL A 40 -18.38 -3.86 -18.92
CA VAL A 40 -17.71 -2.63 -18.47
C VAL A 40 -18.02 -1.44 -19.37
N LEU A 41 -18.23 -1.68 -20.67
CA LEU A 41 -18.49 -0.63 -21.63
C LEU A 41 -19.76 0.16 -21.28
N GLY A 42 -19.68 1.50 -21.40
CA GLY A 42 -20.80 2.40 -21.13
C GLY A 42 -21.09 2.64 -19.64
N LYS A 43 -20.46 1.90 -18.72
CA LYS A 43 -20.63 2.09 -17.28
C LYS A 43 -19.64 3.10 -16.72
N LYS A 44 -19.92 3.59 -15.51
CA LYS A 44 -19.02 4.49 -14.79
C LYS A 44 -17.96 3.70 -14.06
N GLU A 45 -16.81 4.33 -13.91
CA GLU A 45 -15.70 3.78 -13.14
C GLU A 45 -16.07 3.48 -11.67
N SER A 46 -16.88 4.34 -11.06
CA SER A 46 -17.38 4.19 -9.67
C SER A 46 -18.14 2.88 -9.43
N ASP A 47 -18.65 2.24 -10.48
CA ASP A 47 -19.48 1.06 -10.37
C ASP A 47 -18.63 -0.20 -10.09
N PHE A 48 -17.31 -0.15 -10.29
CA PHE A 48 -16.41 -1.30 -10.19
C PHE A 48 -15.51 -1.29 -8.96
N PHE A 49 -15.25 -0.13 -8.36
CA PHE A 49 -14.45 -0.04 -7.15
C PHE A 49 -14.87 1.15 -6.29
N LYS A 50 -14.85 0.92 -4.97
CA LYS A 50 -15.10 1.95 -3.98
C LYS A 50 -13.81 2.74 -3.76
N GLN A 51 -13.83 4.00 -4.14
CA GLN A 51 -12.72 4.92 -3.88
C GLN A 51 -12.74 5.33 -2.41
N LEU A 52 -11.69 5.00 -1.67
CA LEU A 52 -11.63 5.24 -0.22
C LEU A 52 -11.07 6.61 0.13
N ASN A 53 -10.07 7.08 -0.61
CA ASN A 53 -9.40 8.37 -0.40
C ASN A 53 -8.74 8.88 -1.69
N LEU A 54 -8.70 10.20 -1.84
CA LEU A 54 -8.05 10.94 -2.92
C LEU A 54 -7.18 12.04 -2.31
N SER A 55 -5.86 11.92 -2.39
CA SER A 55 -4.95 12.99 -1.94
C SER A 55 -4.20 13.60 -3.13
N ASN A 56 -4.27 14.94 -3.21
CA ASN A 56 -3.60 15.74 -4.24
C ASN A 56 -2.11 15.88 -3.90
N ASN A 57 -1.23 15.25 -4.68
CA ASN A 57 0.21 15.54 -4.65
C ASN A 57 0.63 16.05 -6.04
N SER A 58 0.61 17.38 -6.19
CA SER A 58 1.10 18.22 -7.31
C SER A 58 0.76 17.79 -8.76
N LYS A 59 0.07 18.68 -9.50
CA LYS A 59 -0.26 18.65 -10.95
C LYS A 59 -0.45 17.24 -11.56
N GLN A 60 -1.71 16.79 -11.60
CA GLN A 60 -2.24 15.63 -12.35
C GLN A 60 -1.99 14.23 -11.81
N ILE A 61 -1.30 14.08 -10.67
CA ILE A 61 -1.05 12.77 -10.06
C ILE A 61 -1.72 12.68 -8.68
N LEU A 62 -2.54 11.66 -8.50
CA LEU A 62 -3.32 11.41 -7.28
C LEU A 62 -2.90 10.09 -6.67
N ASP A 63 -2.74 10.06 -5.34
CA ASP A 63 -2.70 8.79 -4.61
C ASP A 63 -4.15 8.36 -4.37
N GLU A 64 -4.46 7.12 -4.76
CA GLU A 64 -5.80 6.53 -4.67
C GLU A 64 -5.72 5.23 -3.87
N THR A 65 -6.63 5.09 -2.93
CA THR A 65 -6.83 3.84 -2.19
C THR A 65 -8.09 3.16 -2.70
N ILE A 66 -7.93 1.94 -3.20
CA ILE A 66 -9.01 1.09 -3.70
C ILE A 66 -9.08 -0.15 -2.82
N GLU A 67 -10.28 -0.47 -2.35
CA GLU A 67 -10.56 -1.75 -1.71
C GLU A 67 -11.30 -2.67 -2.67
N ILE A 68 -10.76 -3.88 -2.85
CA ILE A 68 -11.39 -4.96 -3.63
C ILE A 68 -11.21 -6.24 -2.84
N ASN A 69 -12.28 -7.01 -2.65
CA ASN A 69 -12.27 -8.28 -1.92
C ASN A 69 -11.65 -8.20 -0.51
N LYS A 70 -11.86 -7.08 0.21
CA LYS A 70 -11.27 -6.77 1.53
C LYS A 70 -9.75 -6.57 1.53
N GLU A 71 -9.12 -6.52 0.37
CA GLU A 71 -7.71 -6.14 0.23
C GLU A 71 -7.59 -4.68 -0.20
N ILE A 72 -6.62 -3.98 0.40
CA ILE A 72 -6.35 -2.57 0.11
C ILE A 72 -5.20 -2.46 -0.90
N TYR A 73 -5.49 -1.77 -1.99
CA TYR A 73 -4.54 -1.46 -3.05
C TYR A 73 -4.29 0.05 -3.11
N TYR A 74 -3.02 0.41 -3.31
CA TYR A 74 -2.61 1.79 -3.51
C TYR A 74 -2.25 2.00 -4.98
N PHE A 75 -2.83 3.03 -5.57
CA PHE A 75 -2.59 3.40 -6.95
C PHE A 75 -2.12 4.83 -7.05
N LYS A 76 -1.24 5.06 -8.01
CA LYS A 76 -0.93 6.40 -8.50
C LYS A 76 -1.71 6.62 -9.80
N ILE A 77 -2.70 7.52 -9.77
CA ILE A 77 -3.54 7.82 -10.92
C ILE A 77 -2.92 8.96 -11.72
N LYS A 78 -2.97 8.84 -13.05
CA LYS A 78 -2.81 9.94 -13.98
C LYS A 78 -4.01 10.02 -14.92
N ARG A 79 -4.67 11.17 -14.97
CA ARG A 79 -5.75 11.47 -15.93
C ARG A 79 -5.26 12.45 -16.99
N VAL A 80 -5.46 12.11 -18.26
CA VAL A 80 -5.02 12.95 -19.39
C VAL A 80 -6.17 13.10 -20.38
N LEU A 81 -6.63 14.33 -20.59
CA LEU A 81 -7.56 14.65 -21.67
C LEU A 81 -6.82 14.52 -23.02
N VAL A 82 -7.34 13.69 -23.90
CA VAL A 82 -6.78 13.47 -25.24
C VAL A 82 -7.76 14.04 -26.26
N LYS A 83 -7.33 15.09 -26.95
CA LYS A 83 -8.03 15.66 -28.12
C LYS A 83 -7.31 15.20 -29.38
N LYS A 84 -8.05 14.67 -30.36
CA LYS A 84 -7.50 14.28 -31.66
C LYS A 84 -8.26 15.02 -32.75
N ILE A 85 -7.56 15.40 -33.81
CA ILE A 85 -8.19 15.95 -35.01
C ILE A 85 -9.13 14.88 -35.58
N ASN A 86 -10.39 15.24 -35.81
CA ASN A 86 -11.47 14.38 -36.34
C ASN A 86 -11.85 13.15 -35.50
N LYS A 87 -11.65 13.18 -34.17
CA LYS A 87 -12.22 12.17 -33.26
C LYS A 87 -12.72 12.81 -31.99
N GLU A 88 -13.78 12.23 -31.43
CA GLU A 88 -14.30 12.64 -30.12
C GLU A 88 -13.19 12.65 -29.05
N PRO A 89 -13.11 13.70 -28.23
CA PRO A 89 -12.18 13.76 -27.12
C PRO A 89 -12.50 12.67 -26.11
N TYR A 90 -11.46 12.16 -25.45
CA TYR A 90 -11.63 11.17 -24.39
C TYR A 90 -10.60 11.41 -23.29
N ILE A 91 -10.90 10.97 -22.08
CA ILE A 91 -9.96 11.02 -20.96
C ILE A 91 -9.29 9.64 -20.87
N LYS A 92 -7.96 9.62 -20.90
CA LYS A 92 -7.17 8.43 -20.60
C LYS A 92 -6.84 8.42 -19.11
N ILE A 93 -7.25 7.36 -18.43
CA ILE A 93 -6.96 7.14 -17.00
C ILE A 93 -5.96 6.00 -16.91
N ILE A 94 -4.85 6.25 -16.23
CA ILE A 94 -3.78 5.28 -16.00
C ILE A 94 -3.60 5.14 -14.50
N ARG A 95 -3.69 3.90 -13.99
CA ARG A 95 -3.36 3.56 -12.60
C ARG A 95 -2.13 2.69 -12.56
N ARG A 96 -1.09 3.20 -11.90
CA ARG A 96 0.08 2.41 -11.55
C ARG A 96 -0.12 1.85 -10.14
N ASN A 97 -0.09 0.52 -10.01
CA ASN A 97 -0.10 -0.10 -8.69
C ASN A 97 1.20 0.27 -7.97
N ILE A 98 1.08 0.87 -6.79
CA ILE A 98 2.17 1.26 -5.89
C ILE A 98 2.03 0.60 -4.52
N THR A 99 1.20 -0.45 -4.41
CA THR A 99 0.92 -1.15 -3.15
C THR A 99 2.20 -1.68 -2.50
N GLU A 100 3.04 -2.38 -3.27
CA GLU A 100 4.34 -2.86 -2.77
C GLU A 100 5.22 -1.69 -2.35
N PHE A 101 5.33 -0.66 -3.18
CA PHE A 101 6.12 0.53 -2.85
C PHE A 101 5.65 1.21 -1.56
N LYS A 102 4.34 1.37 -1.34
CA LYS A 102 3.80 1.94 -0.09
C LYS A 102 4.12 1.04 1.10
N LYS A 103 3.98 -0.27 0.98
CA LYS A 103 4.37 -1.23 2.05
C LYS A 103 5.86 -1.10 2.38
N TYR A 104 6.74 -1.03 1.38
CA TYR A 104 8.17 -0.81 1.57
C TYR A 104 8.50 0.57 2.16
N SER A 105 7.79 1.63 1.74
CA SER A 105 8.00 2.99 2.25
C SER A 105 7.75 3.06 3.74
N VAL A 106 6.67 2.43 4.24
CA VAL A 106 6.37 2.37 5.67
C VAL A 106 7.50 1.67 6.44
N LEU A 107 7.95 0.50 5.96
CA LEU A 107 9.07 -0.20 6.57
C LEU A 107 10.36 0.62 6.55
N TYR A 108 10.62 1.31 5.44
CA TYR A 108 11.79 2.15 5.26
C TYR A 108 11.78 3.34 6.22
N ASP A 109 10.63 3.99 6.41
CA ASP A 109 10.48 5.11 7.35
C ASP A 109 10.69 4.65 8.80
N ASP A 110 10.16 3.47 9.18
CA ASP A 110 10.41 2.87 10.49
C ASP A 110 11.92 2.60 10.71
N HIS A 111 12.59 2.00 9.72
CA HIS A 111 14.04 1.74 9.76
C HIS A 111 14.85 3.03 9.87
N LYS A 112 14.46 4.08 9.13
CA LYS A 112 15.11 5.39 9.17
C LYS A 112 14.97 6.04 10.55
N ASN A 113 13.80 5.93 11.18
CA ASN A 113 13.60 6.42 12.53
C ASN A 113 14.47 5.65 13.54
N LEU A 114 14.56 4.32 13.40
CA LEU A 114 15.42 3.49 14.23
C LEU A 114 16.90 3.91 14.13
N LEU A 115 17.41 4.10 12.92
CA LEU A 115 18.77 4.59 12.68
C LEU A 115 19.01 5.96 13.31
N LYS A 116 18.01 6.85 13.26
CA LYS A 116 18.08 8.14 13.95
C LYS A 116 18.17 7.98 15.47
N TYR A 117 17.43 7.06 16.06
CA TYR A 117 17.50 6.79 17.51
C TYR A 117 18.86 6.24 17.92
N ILE A 118 19.43 5.33 17.14
CA ILE A 118 20.78 4.80 17.35
C ILE A 118 21.81 5.93 17.26
N ALA A 119 21.76 6.75 16.19
CA ALA A 119 22.70 7.85 15.98
C ALA A 119 22.60 8.95 17.06
N THR A 120 21.44 9.07 17.71
CA THR A 120 21.21 10.01 18.82
C THR A 120 21.39 9.37 20.20
N ALA A 121 22.02 8.19 20.26
CA ALA A 121 22.34 7.45 21.49
C ALA A 121 21.13 7.27 22.42
N LYS A 122 19.96 6.96 21.86
CA LYS A 122 18.78 6.59 22.67
C LYS A 122 19.06 5.29 23.44
N PRO A 123 18.46 5.12 24.64
CA PRO A 123 18.57 3.87 25.40
C PRO A 123 18.15 2.66 24.57
N ILE A 124 18.79 1.51 24.80
CA ILE A 124 18.54 0.30 24.02
C ILE A 124 17.10 -0.18 24.21
N GLU A 125 16.55 -0.05 25.41
CA GLU A 125 15.17 -0.42 25.75
C GLU A 125 14.17 0.35 24.89
N PHE A 126 14.40 1.67 24.74
CA PHE A 126 13.58 2.51 23.87
C PHE A 126 13.64 2.04 22.41
N ILE A 127 14.84 1.71 21.92
CA ILE A 127 15.03 1.25 20.54
C ILE A 127 14.31 -0.09 20.32
N LEU A 128 14.42 -1.03 21.27
CA LEU A 128 13.76 -2.35 21.20
C LEU A 128 12.22 -2.22 21.26
N ASP A 129 11.69 -1.31 22.08
CA ASP A 129 10.26 -1.00 22.12
C ASP A 129 9.74 -0.46 20.78
N GLU A 130 10.47 0.46 20.15
CA GLU A 130 10.09 1.01 18.84
C GLU A 130 10.10 -0.06 17.75
N ILE A 131 11.02 -1.04 17.81
CA ILE A 131 11.01 -2.21 16.91
C ILE A 131 9.73 -3.02 17.09
N ILE A 132 9.35 -3.35 18.33
CA ILE A 132 8.14 -4.12 18.60
C ILE A 132 6.90 -3.37 18.09
N LYS A 133 6.77 -2.09 18.43
CA LYS A 133 5.63 -1.27 17.96
C LYS A 133 5.53 -1.22 16.43
N SER A 134 6.66 -1.14 15.71
CA SER A 134 6.67 -1.19 14.24
C SER A 134 6.15 -2.54 13.72
N VAL A 135 6.54 -3.66 14.34
CA VAL A 135 6.08 -5.00 13.95
C VAL A 135 4.59 -5.17 14.23
N GLU A 136 4.13 -4.82 15.44
CA GLU A 136 2.74 -4.97 15.87
C GLU A 136 1.80 -4.08 15.05
N LYS A 137 2.19 -2.83 14.77
CA LYS A 137 1.42 -1.91 13.91
C LYS A 137 1.22 -2.45 12.49
N ARG A 138 2.15 -3.26 11.98
CA ARG A 138 2.03 -3.91 10.67
C ARG A 138 1.24 -5.21 10.71
N ASN A 139 1.10 -5.82 11.89
CA ASN A 139 0.47 -7.11 12.10
C ASN A 139 -0.56 -7.00 13.24
N ASN A 140 -1.73 -6.42 12.95
CA ASN A 140 -2.75 -6.07 13.96
C ASN A 140 -3.22 -7.22 14.87
N ASN A 141 -2.92 -8.48 14.54
CA ASN A 141 -3.31 -9.65 15.32
C ASN A 141 -2.11 -10.34 16.00
N MET A 142 -0.96 -9.65 16.11
CA MET A 142 0.27 -10.17 16.68
C MET A 142 0.72 -9.27 17.84
N ILE A 143 1.13 -9.91 18.94
CA ILE A 143 1.80 -9.28 20.08
C ILE A 143 3.21 -9.86 20.13
N CYS A 144 4.22 -9.02 20.32
CA CYS A 144 5.62 -9.38 20.22
C CYS A 144 6.39 -9.07 21.52
N SER A 145 7.47 -9.82 21.73
CA SER A 145 8.49 -9.55 22.75
C SER A 145 9.88 -9.82 22.20
N ILE A 146 10.85 -9.05 22.65
CA ILE A 146 12.28 -9.31 22.47
C ILE A 146 12.83 -9.75 23.82
N LEU A 147 13.39 -10.96 23.86
CA LEU A 147 14.09 -11.51 25.01
C LEU A 147 15.58 -11.50 24.70
N LEU A 148 16.37 -11.04 25.66
CA LEU A 148 17.82 -11.07 25.56
C LEU A 148 18.32 -12.28 26.34
N LEU A 149 19.39 -12.88 25.85
CA LEU A 149 20.07 -13.92 26.58
C LEU A 149 21.06 -13.28 27.57
N ASP A 150 21.07 -13.74 28.81
CA ASP A 150 22.00 -13.27 29.82
C ASP A 150 23.45 -13.65 29.49
N GLU A 151 24.41 -13.02 30.18
CA GLU A 151 25.84 -13.27 29.95
C GLU A 151 26.23 -14.74 30.19
N SER A 152 25.53 -15.40 31.13
CA SER A 152 25.75 -16.82 31.45
C SER A 152 25.21 -17.76 30.36
N LYS A 153 24.42 -17.25 29.41
CA LYS A 153 23.71 -17.99 28.35
C LYS A 153 22.71 -19.02 28.88
N GLN A 154 22.21 -18.84 30.09
CA GLN A 154 21.30 -19.78 30.74
C GLN A 154 19.91 -19.21 30.95
N LYS A 155 19.76 -17.88 30.94
CA LYS A 155 18.49 -17.23 31.23
C LYS A 155 18.12 -16.22 30.16
N LEU A 156 16.85 -16.17 29.83
CA LEU A 156 16.23 -15.13 29.04
C LEU A 156 15.76 -14.00 29.95
N ILE A 157 16.23 -12.80 29.67
CA ILE A 157 15.81 -11.58 30.36
C ILE A 157 14.92 -10.75 29.43
N LYS A 158 13.99 -9.99 30.01
CA LYS A 158 13.11 -9.08 29.27
C LYS A 158 13.95 -8.00 28.58
N GLY A 159 13.94 -7.97 27.24
CA GLY A 159 14.50 -6.88 26.46
C GLY A 159 13.47 -5.78 26.19
N ALA A 160 12.37 -6.16 25.52
CA ALA A 160 11.23 -5.28 25.27
C ALA A 160 9.95 -6.11 25.11
N ALA A 161 8.83 -5.60 25.60
CA ALA A 161 7.51 -6.25 25.54
C ALA A 161 6.37 -5.26 25.85
N PRO A 162 6.27 -4.14 25.11
CA PRO A 162 5.42 -3.00 25.48
C PRO A 162 3.92 -3.30 25.47
N SER A 163 3.48 -4.30 24.71
CA SER A 163 2.06 -4.67 24.54
C SER A 163 1.66 -5.91 25.34
N LEU A 164 2.61 -6.59 25.99
CA LEU A 164 2.31 -7.74 26.85
C LEU A 164 1.91 -7.28 28.26
N PRO A 165 0.92 -7.93 28.89
CA PRO A 165 0.58 -7.67 30.29
C PRO A 165 1.76 -7.89 31.23
N GLU A 166 1.88 -7.06 32.27
CA GLU A 166 3.08 -7.09 33.12
C GLU A 166 3.26 -8.42 33.88
N PHE A 167 2.16 -9.06 34.30
CA PHE A 167 2.25 -10.39 34.93
C PHE A 167 2.92 -11.44 34.03
N TYR A 168 2.76 -11.31 32.71
CA TYR A 168 3.37 -12.22 31.74
C TYR A 168 4.86 -11.92 31.58
N ASN A 169 5.21 -10.63 31.55
CA ASN A 169 6.59 -10.16 31.51
C ASN A 169 7.39 -10.64 32.73
N GLU A 170 6.80 -10.60 33.92
CA GLU A 170 7.43 -11.08 35.16
C GLU A 170 7.75 -12.58 35.09
N LYS A 171 6.86 -13.40 34.52
CA LYS A 171 7.10 -14.84 34.37
C LYS A 171 8.20 -15.19 33.37
N LEU A 172 8.41 -14.35 32.35
CA LEU A 172 9.45 -14.57 31.35
C LEU A 172 10.83 -14.10 31.82
N ASN A 173 10.89 -13.21 32.80
CA ASN A 173 12.15 -12.61 33.21
C ASN A 173 12.96 -13.58 34.09
N GLY A 174 14.03 -14.13 33.51
CA GLY A 174 14.95 -15.06 34.18
C GLY A 174 14.65 -16.55 33.92
N MET A 175 13.82 -16.85 32.92
CA MET A 175 13.52 -18.22 32.45
C MET A 175 14.68 -18.82 31.68
#